data_AF-A0A7G8G1N3-F1
#
_entry.id   AF-A0A7G8G1N3-F1
#
_cell.length_a   1.000
_cell.length_b   1.000
_cell.length_c   1.000
_cell.angle_alpha   90.00
_cell.angle_beta   90.00
_cell.angle_gamma   90.00
#
_symmetry.space_group_name_H-M   'P 1'
#
loop_
_entity.id
_entity.type
_entity.pdbx_description
1 polymer ?
#
loop_
_entity_poly.entity_id
_entity_poly.type
_entity_poly.pdbx_seq_one_letter_code
_entity_poly.pdbx_strand_id
1 'polypeptide(L)'
;MDKIEDKYIPEEGYECLGYMQYESGFYWIDEEHDDKIWVTPEMIKRYSLDLKNLFTKEEHLEEKLWDWGEGEDYDSEVNRLCEFSHYIYIQFCTHVTMSKEDRDNPEECTEETIHGNIYSGEFLAWLNDCPLELLRESDLTAQ
;
A
#
# COMPACT_ATOMS: atom_id res chain seq x y z
N MET A 1 -16.41 -0.74 -1.83
CA MET A 1 -16.04 -1.27 -3.16
C MET A 1 -16.05 -2.78 -3.03
N ASP A 2 -16.69 -3.53 -3.92
CA ASP A 2 -16.82 -4.98 -3.77
C ASP A 2 -15.53 -5.66 -4.24
N LYS A 3 -14.56 -5.74 -3.31
CA LYS A 3 -13.32 -6.48 -3.49
C LYS A 3 -13.65 -7.97 -3.59
N ILE A 4 -13.34 -8.60 -4.71
CA ILE A 4 -13.43 -10.06 -4.85
C ILE A 4 -12.10 -10.59 -4.29
N GLU A 5 -12.03 -10.77 -2.97
CA GLU A 5 -10.82 -11.28 -2.31
C GLU A 5 -10.59 -12.77 -2.62
N ASP A 6 -10.06 -13.05 -3.80
CA ASP A 6 -9.39 -14.33 -4.08
C ASP A 6 -7.88 -14.09 -3.94
N LYS A 7 -7.33 -14.38 -2.75
CA LYS A 7 -5.87 -14.43 -2.54
C LYS A 7 -5.34 -15.71 -3.17
N TYR A 8 -4.62 -15.61 -4.29
CA TYR A 8 -3.86 -16.74 -4.85
C TYR A 8 -2.49 -16.80 -4.17
N ILE A 9 -2.17 -17.96 -3.58
CA ILE A 9 -0.84 -18.28 -3.07
C ILE A 9 -0.19 -19.20 -4.12
N PRO A 10 0.89 -18.78 -4.80
CA PRO A 10 1.54 -19.62 -5.80
C PRO A 10 2.15 -20.89 -5.18
N GLU A 11 2.20 -21.97 -5.97
CA GLU A 11 2.89 -23.21 -5.59
C GLU A 11 4.42 -22.96 -5.51
N GLU A 12 5.10 -23.68 -4.61
CA GLU A 12 6.54 -23.53 -4.32
C GLU A 12 7.39 -23.44 -5.60
N GLY A 13 8.13 -22.34 -5.77
CA GLY A 13 9.09 -22.14 -6.86
C GLY A 13 8.87 -20.88 -7.72
N TYR A 14 7.74 -20.19 -7.56
CA TYR A 14 7.57 -18.81 -8.03
C TYR A 14 7.72 -17.89 -6.81
N GLU A 15 8.78 -17.07 -6.79
CA GLU A 15 8.91 -16.01 -5.80
C GLU A 15 7.65 -15.13 -5.89
N CYS A 16 7.04 -14.92 -4.73
CA CYS A 16 5.72 -14.34 -4.54
C CYS A 16 5.50 -13.07 -5.35
N LEU A 17 4.40 -13.00 -6.09
CA LEU A 17 3.74 -11.73 -6.33
C LEU A 17 2.25 -11.99 -6.07
N GLY A 18 1.75 -11.60 -4.89
CA GLY A 18 0.31 -11.64 -4.65
C GLY A 18 -0.39 -10.73 -5.67
N TYR A 19 -1.48 -11.19 -6.28
CA TYR A 19 -2.31 -10.32 -7.11
C TYR A 19 -3.65 -10.06 -6.43
N MET A 20 -4.17 -8.84 -6.61
CA MET A 20 -5.53 -8.48 -6.26
C MET A 20 -6.41 -8.49 -7.51
N GLN A 21 -7.58 -9.12 -7.40
CA GLN A 21 -8.57 -9.15 -8.48
C GLN A 21 -9.64 -8.07 -8.25
N TYR A 22 -9.83 -7.24 -9.28
CA TYR A 22 -10.92 -6.28 -9.39
C TYR A 22 -11.72 -6.57 -10.65
N GLU A 23 -12.92 -5.98 -10.78
CA GLU A 23 -13.69 -6.07 -12.04
C GLU A 23 -12.89 -5.54 -13.25
N SER A 24 -11.96 -4.62 -13.00
CA SER A 24 -11.09 -3.99 -13.99
C SER A 24 -9.83 -4.78 -14.33
N GLY A 25 -9.57 -5.94 -13.71
CA GLY A 25 -8.41 -6.78 -14.03
C GLY A 25 -7.71 -7.38 -12.81
N PHE A 26 -6.52 -7.93 -13.06
CA PHE A 26 -5.62 -8.50 -12.07
C PHE A 26 -4.42 -7.57 -11.87
N TYR A 27 -4.16 -7.20 -10.62
CA TYR A 27 -3.16 -6.20 -10.24
C TYR A 27 -2.12 -6.86 -9.37
N TRP A 28 -0.88 -6.94 -9.85
CA TRP A 28 0.22 -7.55 -9.11
C TRP A 28 0.76 -6.57 -8.10
N ILE A 29 0.67 -6.92 -6.83
CA ILE A 29 1.08 -6.07 -5.72
C ILE A 29 2.57 -6.23 -5.50
N ASP A 30 3.25 -5.10 -5.37
CA ASP A 30 4.67 -5.05 -5.08
C ASP A 30 4.90 -5.22 -3.57
N GLU A 31 4.94 -6.46 -3.10
CA GLU A 31 5.17 -6.76 -1.68
C GLU A 31 6.56 -6.31 -1.19
N GLU A 32 7.50 -6.01 -2.09
CA GLU A 32 8.85 -5.53 -1.72
C GLU A 32 8.93 -4.02 -1.53
N HIS A 33 7.96 -3.25 -2.07
CA HIS A 33 8.04 -1.79 -2.12
C HIS A 33 6.88 -1.07 -1.39
N ASP A 34 6.23 -1.71 -0.42
CA ASP A 34 5.22 -1.06 0.41
C ASP A 34 5.77 0.15 1.18
N ASP A 35 4.95 1.20 1.35
CA ASP A 35 5.29 2.41 2.12
C ASP A 35 4.21 2.75 3.16
N LYS A 36 4.45 3.75 4.00
CA LYS A 36 3.56 4.21 5.06
C LYS A 36 3.36 5.71 5.00
N ILE A 37 2.11 6.15 4.98
CA ILE A 37 1.76 7.55 5.20
C ILE A 37 1.45 7.73 6.67
N TRP A 38 2.30 8.46 7.37
CA TRP A 38 2.05 8.87 8.74
C TRP A 38 1.04 10.01 8.79
N VAL A 39 -0.02 9.84 9.59
CA VAL A 39 -1.13 10.80 9.66
C VAL A 39 -1.34 11.36 11.07
N THR A 40 -1.55 12.68 11.10
CA THR A 40 -1.89 13.40 12.32
C THR A 40 -3.41 13.34 12.58
N PRO A 41 -3.87 13.59 13.82
CA PRO A 41 -5.30 13.71 14.11
C PRO A 41 -6.01 14.79 13.26
N GLU A 42 -5.29 15.85 12.88
CA GLU A 42 -5.83 16.88 11.99
C GLU A 42 -6.07 16.34 10.58
N MET A 43 -5.13 15.58 10.02
CA MET A 43 -5.27 14.95 8.71
C MET A 43 -6.45 13.97 8.68
N ILE A 44 -6.60 13.14 9.71
CA ILE A 44 -7.75 12.22 9.85
C ILE A 44 -9.07 12.99 9.74
N LYS A 45 -9.17 14.12 10.44
CA LYS A 45 -10.38 14.97 10.40
C LYS A 45 -10.55 15.67 9.05
N ARG A 46 -9.47 16.22 8.48
CA ARG A 46 -9.48 16.99 7.23
C ARG A 46 -9.93 16.11 6.06
N TYR A 47 -9.42 14.88 6.01
CA TYR A 47 -9.67 13.93 4.93
C TYR A 47 -10.79 12.93 5.26
N SER A 48 -11.40 13.02 6.44
CA SER A 48 -12.46 12.11 6.92
C SER A 48 -12.06 10.62 6.83
N LEU A 49 -10.82 10.31 7.21
CA LEU A 49 -10.29 8.95 7.13
C LEU A 49 -11.04 8.00 8.07
N ASP A 50 -11.39 6.81 7.60
CA ASP A 50 -12.00 5.77 8.44
C ASP A 50 -10.91 5.10 9.28
N LEU A 51 -11.02 5.24 10.60
CA LEU A 51 -10.09 4.65 11.57
C LEU A 51 -9.97 3.12 11.45
N LYS A 52 -10.98 2.43 10.87
CA LYS A 52 -10.92 0.98 10.65
C LYS A 52 -9.86 0.56 9.63
N ASN A 53 -9.47 1.47 8.74
CA ASN A 53 -8.47 1.23 7.71
C ASN A 53 -7.11 1.87 8.07
N LEU A 54 -6.97 2.36 9.31
CA LEU A 54 -5.74 2.95 9.81
C LEU A 54 -5.11 2.02 10.85
N PHE A 55 -3.79 2.02 10.88
CA PHE A 55 -3.01 1.39 11.93
C PHE A 55 -2.52 2.45 12.90
N THR A 56 -2.45 2.12 14.17
CA THR A 56 -1.93 3.00 15.22
C THR A 56 -0.41 3.03 15.19
N LYS A 57 0.16 4.15 15.63
CA LYS A 57 1.60 4.24 15.84
C LYS A 57 2.10 3.17 16.82
N GLU A 58 1.32 2.86 17.83
CA GLU A 58 1.63 1.85 18.84
C GLU A 58 1.79 0.46 18.21
N GLU A 59 0.91 0.07 17.29
CA GLU A 59 1.05 -1.18 16.52
C GLU A 59 2.37 -1.22 15.74
N HIS A 60 2.76 -0.12 15.10
CA HIS A 60 4.05 -0.05 14.40
C HIS A 60 5.25 -0.19 15.35
N LEU A 61 5.21 0.50 16.49
CA LEU A 61 6.28 0.44 17.47
C LEU A 61 6.38 -0.95 18.10
N GLU A 62 5.25 -1.63 18.32
CA GLU A 62 5.23 -3.02 18.77
C GLU A 62 5.85 -3.95 17.72
N GLU A 63 5.44 -3.88 16.45
CA GLU A 63 6.07 -4.64 15.35
C GLU A 63 7.59 -4.43 15.31
N LYS A 64 8.03 -3.17 15.35
CA LYS A 64 9.45 -2.83 15.33
C LYS A 64 10.20 -3.36 16.55
N LEU A 65 9.60 -3.35 17.73
CA LEU A 65 10.19 -3.93 18.94
C LEU A 65 10.44 -5.44 18.80
N TRP A 66 9.63 -6.17 18.01
CA TRP A 66 9.85 -7.59 17.73
C TRP A 66 11.00 -7.83 16.75
N ASP A 67 11.17 -6.93 15.78
CA ASP A 67 12.22 -7.00 14.76
C ASP A 67 13.57 -6.45 15.25
N TRP A 68 13.54 -5.51 16.17
CA TRP A 68 14.72 -4.89 16.76
C TRP A 68 15.40 -5.84 17.73
N GLY A 69 16.62 -6.25 17.36
CA GLY A 69 17.56 -6.81 18.33
C GLY A 69 17.92 -5.78 19.42
N GLU A 70 18.62 -6.22 20.48
CA GLU A 70 19.10 -5.30 21.52
C GLU A 70 19.96 -4.18 20.91
N GLY A 71 19.51 -2.92 20.99
CA GLY A 71 20.33 -1.74 20.67
C GLY A 71 19.76 -0.76 19.64
N GLU A 72 18.58 -1.00 19.05
CA GLU A 72 17.92 0.02 18.22
C GLU A 72 17.15 1.05 19.06
N ASP A 73 17.18 2.30 18.59
CA ASP A 73 16.80 3.50 19.35
C ASP A 73 15.27 3.72 19.32
N TYR A 74 14.56 2.89 20.08
CA TYR A 74 13.12 3.00 20.30
C TYR A 74 12.70 4.42 20.68
N ASP A 75 13.49 5.09 21.53
CA ASP A 75 13.21 6.47 21.94
C ASP A 75 13.33 7.44 20.77
N SER A 76 14.31 7.28 19.88
CA SER A 76 14.43 8.07 18.65
C SER A 76 13.22 7.91 17.73
N GLU A 77 12.75 6.69 17.49
CA GLU A 77 11.57 6.45 16.64
C GLU A 77 10.27 6.95 17.29
N VAL A 78 10.08 6.75 18.60
CA VAL A 78 8.96 7.36 19.34
C VAL A 78 8.96 8.88 19.21
N ASN A 79 10.13 9.52 19.35
CA ASN A 79 10.27 10.96 19.21
C ASN A 79 9.97 11.43 17.78
N ARG A 80 10.47 10.71 16.76
CA ARG A 80 10.18 10.99 15.35
C ARG A 80 8.68 10.91 15.06
N LEU A 81 7.98 9.98 15.71
CA LEU A 81 6.56 9.73 15.51
C LEU A 81 5.65 10.48 16.51
N CYS A 82 6.19 11.44 17.29
CA CYS A 82 5.45 12.06 18.39
C CYS A 82 4.18 12.83 17.94
N GLU A 83 4.19 13.43 16.76
CA GLU A 83 3.07 14.22 16.22
C GLU A 83 2.04 13.36 15.47
N PHE A 84 2.41 12.12 15.14
CA PHE A 84 1.55 11.18 14.44
C PHE A 84 0.79 10.30 15.41
N SER A 85 -0.42 9.91 14.99
CA SER A 85 -1.30 9.05 15.76
C SER A 85 -1.53 7.71 15.05
N HIS A 86 -1.55 7.73 13.73
CA HIS A 86 -1.84 6.58 12.90
C HIS A 86 -0.97 6.60 11.64
N TYR A 87 -1.03 5.51 10.89
CA TYR A 87 -0.49 5.44 9.54
C TYR A 87 -1.43 4.64 8.61
N ILE A 88 -1.28 4.88 7.32
CA ILE A 88 -1.90 4.11 6.24
C ILE A 88 -0.79 3.30 5.58
N TYR A 89 -1.02 2.01 5.36
CA TYR A 89 -0.16 1.19 4.49
C TYR A 89 -0.48 1.50 3.03
N ILE A 90 0.56 1.80 2.26
CA ILE A 90 0.47 2.09 0.83
C ILE A 90 1.08 0.93 0.06
N GLN A 91 0.23 0.27 -0.70
CA GLN A 91 0.60 -0.79 -1.62
C GLN A 91 0.87 -0.21 -3.00
N PHE A 92 1.88 -0.76 -3.67
CA PHE A 92 2.20 -0.44 -5.05
C PHE A 92 1.81 -1.60 -5.97
N CYS A 93 1.73 -1.30 -7.26
CA CYS A 93 1.45 -2.28 -8.28
C CYS A 93 2.58 -2.28 -9.31
N THR A 94 3.09 -3.46 -9.65
CA THR A 94 4.14 -3.60 -10.66
C THR A 94 3.56 -3.70 -12.05
N HIS A 95 2.50 -4.49 -12.22
CA HIS A 95 1.90 -4.81 -13.51
C HIS A 95 0.41 -5.12 -13.42
N VAL A 96 -0.31 -4.89 -14.52
CA VAL A 96 -1.75 -5.19 -14.65
C VAL A 96 -2.00 -6.07 -15.85
N THR A 97 -2.94 -7.01 -15.72
CA THR A 97 -3.48 -7.78 -16.84
C THR A 97 -5.01 -7.87 -16.79
N MET A 98 -5.63 -7.90 -17.97
CA MET A 98 -7.09 -7.95 -18.12
C MET A 98 -7.63 -9.38 -18.16
N SER A 99 -6.78 -10.37 -18.41
CA SER A 99 -7.20 -11.76 -18.58
C SER A 99 -6.43 -12.69 -17.65
N LYS A 100 -7.13 -13.74 -17.19
CA LYS A 100 -6.54 -14.78 -16.36
C LYS A 100 -5.52 -15.63 -17.14
N GLU A 101 -5.64 -15.69 -18.46
CA GLU A 101 -4.74 -16.45 -19.35
C GLU A 101 -3.41 -15.72 -19.54
N ASP A 102 -3.45 -14.39 -19.54
CA ASP A 102 -2.28 -13.52 -19.68
C ASP A 102 -1.56 -13.28 -18.36
N ARG A 103 -2.10 -13.81 -17.25
CA ARG A 103 -1.52 -13.71 -15.90
C ARG A 103 -0.09 -14.24 -15.86
N ASP A 104 0.19 -15.35 -16.53
CA ASP A 104 1.49 -16.01 -16.45
C ASP A 104 2.43 -15.57 -17.60
N ASN A 105 2.06 -14.51 -18.36
CA ASN A 105 2.84 -13.99 -19.48
C ASN A 105 3.19 -12.50 -19.31
N PRO A 106 4.42 -12.17 -18.85
CA PRO A 106 4.86 -10.79 -18.61
C PRO A 106 4.79 -9.88 -19.85
N GLU A 107 4.81 -10.45 -21.07
CA GLU A 107 4.76 -9.66 -22.32
C GLU A 107 3.36 -9.07 -22.59
N GLU A 108 2.32 -9.57 -21.93
CA GLU A 108 0.93 -9.10 -22.07
C GLU A 108 0.52 -8.19 -20.90
N CYS A 109 1.43 -7.93 -19.96
CA CYS A 109 1.24 -6.97 -18.89
C CYS A 109 1.23 -5.53 -19.42
N THR A 110 0.44 -4.68 -18.77
CA THR A 110 0.40 -3.24 -19.05
C THR A 110 0.56 -2.44 -17.76
N GLU A 111 0.97 -1.19 -17.94
CA GLU A 111 1.04 -0.16 -16.90
C GLU A 111 -0.18 0.77 -16.95
N GLU A 112 -1.00 0.69 -18.00
CA GLU A 112 -2.15 1.57 -18.21
C GLU A 112 -3.43 0.94 -17.69
N THR A 113 -4.15 1.68 -16.85
CA THR A 113 -5.41 1.24 -16.25
C THR A 113 -6.52 2.26 -16.50
N ILE A 114 -7.78 1.88 -16.25
CA ILE A 114 -8.90 2.84 -16.28
C ILE A 114 -8.78 3.95 -15.21
N HIS A 115 -7.89 3.76 -14.23
CA HIS A 115 -7.61 4.70 -13.14
C HIS A 115 -6.33 5.52 -13.37
N GLY A 116 -5.70 5.37 -14.55
CA GLY A 116 -4.43 6.00 -14.91
C GLY A 116 -3.29 4.99 -15.00
N ASN A 117 -2.10 5.50 -15.31
CA ASN A 117 -0.88 4.70 -15.27
C ASN A 117 -0.62 4.21 -13.84
N ILE A 118 -0.09 3.00 -13.64
CA ILE A 118 0.18 2.43 -12.31
C ILE A 118 1.15 3.26 -11.45
N TYR A 119 1.97 4.11 -12.08
CA TYR A 119 2.87 5.05 -11.40
C TYR A 119 2.22 6.41 -11.13
N SER A 120 0.96 6.62 -11.50
CA SER A 120 0.24 7.86 -11.23
C SER A 120 -0.30 7.93 -9.81
N GLY A 121 -0.35 9.15 -9.24
CA GLY A 121 -0.96 9.36 -7.94
C GLY A 121 -2.46 9.02 -7.94
N GLU A 122 -3.15 9.24 -9.05
CA GLU A 122 -4.57 8.89 -9.23
C GLU A 122 -4.80 7.38 -9.09
N PHE A 123 -3.96 6.56 -9.71
CA PHE A 123 -4.00 5.11 -9.56
C PHE A 123 -3.67 4.69 -8.12
N LEU A 124 -2.59 5.24 -7.55
CA LEU A 124 -2.15 4.87 -6.20
C LEU A 124 -3.22 5.23 -5.13
N ALA A 125 -3.90 6.36 -5.30
CA ALA A 125 -5.01 6.79 -4.47
C ALA A 125 -6.19 5.82 -4.55
N TRP A 126 -6.52 5.40 -5.77
CA TRP A 126 -7.57 4.41 -6.01
C TRP A 126 -7.24 3.05 -5.41
N LEU A 127 -6.03 2.53 -5.65
CA LEU A 127 -5.60 1.20 -5.20
C LEU A 127 -5.68 1.07 -3.67
N ASN A 128 -5.33 2.14 -2.96
CA ASN A 128 -5.24 2.19 -1.51
C ASN A 128 -6.47 2.77 -0.81
N ASP A 129 -7.56 3.05 -1.54
CA ASP A 129 -8.77 3.71 -1.02
C ASP A 129 -8.45 4.97 -0.20
N CYS A 130 -7.52 5.79 -0.72
CA CYS A 130 -6.93 6.93 -0.03
C CYS A 130 -7.13 8.23 -0.82
N PRO A 131 -7.38 9.39 -0.17
CA PRO A 131 -7.47 10.67 -0.87
C PRO A 131 -6.16 11.05 -1.59
N LEU A 132 -6.28 11.45 -2.86
CA LEU A 132 -5.14 11.87 -3.69
C LEU A 132 -4.36 13.04 -3.08
N GLU A 133 -5.06 13.99 -2.46
CA GLU A 133 -4.43 15.12 -1.78
C GLU A 133 -3.54 14.68 -0.61
N LEU A 134 -3.91 13.60 0.09
CA LEU A 134 -3.11 13.05 1.17
C LEU A 134 -1.81 12.44 0.64
N LEU A 135 -1.85 11.72 -0.49
CA LEU A 135 -0.64 11.19 -1.14
C LEU A 135 0.33 12.28 -1.58
N ARG A 136 -0.20 13.43 -2.02
CA ARG A 136 0.60 14.59 -2.43
C ARG A 136 1.23 15.31 -1.24
N GLU A 137 0.55 15.35 -0.09
CA GLU A 137 1.07 15.93 1.16
C GLU A 137 2.18 15.05 1.77
N SER A 138 2.24 13.75 1.43
CA SER A 138 3.22 12.79 1.94
C SER A 138 4.43 12.54 1.03
N ASP A 139 4.62 13.32 -0.04
CA ASP A 139 5.71 13.19 -1.02
C ASP A 139 5.83 11.82 -1.73
N LEU A 140 4.81 10.96 -1.65
CA LEU A 140 4.82 9.62 -2.29
C LEU A 140 4.58 9.65 -3.81
N THR A 141 4.30 10.83 -4.36
CA THR A 141 3.96 11.02 -5.79
C THR A 141 5.16 11.47 -6.64
N ALA A 142 6.38 11.41 -6.10
CA ALA A 142 7.60 11.99 -6.68
C ALA A 142 8.70 10.97 -7.04
N GLN A 143 8.38 9.68 -7.19
CA GLN A 143 9.34 8.65 -7.65
C GLN A 143 9.22 8.42 -9.16
#